data_AF-A0A975FV95-F1
#
_entry.id   AF-A0A975FV95-F1
#
_cell.length_a   1.000
_cell.length_b   1.000
_cell.length_c   1.000
_cell.angle_alpha   90.00
_cell.angle_beta   90.00
_cell.angle_gamma   90.00
#
_symmetry.space_group_name_H-M   'P 1'
#
loop_
_entity.id
_entity.type
_entity.pdbx_description
1 polymer ?
#
loop_
_entity_poly.entity_id
_entity_poly.type
_entity_poly.pdbx_seq_one_letter_code
_entity_poly.pdbx_strand_id
1 'polypeptide(L)'
;MRSWRLSLLALLGLGLASCAETTKIDAAGDIHAFLIAIRDGDKQGFNAHVDRPALKEQIRARLMASAAKRGDRDGEIAALGVVLARPLLDSVSDALIQPDVFRAVAEYFGYSADTPIPNSFVIASGLRRIDDATVCAAKKKDSPCILVFRNEQGTWRLVGFEGDTKMLKGPKI
;
A
#
# COMPACT_ATOMS: atom_id res chain seq x y z
N MET A 1 24.27 -37.44 -34.37
CA MET A 1 23.07 -36.61 -34.62
C MET A 1 21.99 -36.67 -33.52
N ARG A 2 22.07 -37.55 -32.51
CA ARG A 2 21.01 -37.75 -31.50
C ARG A 2 21.14 -36.87 -30.23
N SER A 3 22.32 -36.29 -30.00
CA SER A 3 22.63 -35.42 -28.84
C SER A 3 22.14 -33.97 -29.01
N TRP A 4 22.02 -33.46 -30.24
CA TRP A 4 21.55 -32.09 -30.53
C TRP A 4 20.07 -31.88 -30.13
N ARG A 5 19.24 -32.92 -30.28
CA ARG A 5 17.81 -32.86 -29.94
C ARG A 5 17.56 -32.75 -28.43
N LEU A 6 18.48 -33.24 -27.60
CA LEU A 6 18.36 -33.19 -26.15
C LEU A 6 18.74 -31.80 -25.59
N SER A 7 19.65 -31.08 -26.25
CA SER A 7 20.03 -29.72 -25.84
C SER A 7 18.93 -28.68 -26.10
N LEU A 8 18.09 -28.86 -27.13
CA LEU A 8 16.97 -27.96 -27.43
C LEU A 8 15.80 -28.10 -26.44
N LEU A 9 15.61 -29.28 -25.84
CA LEU A 9 14.54 -29.53 -24.87
C LEU A 9 14.86 -28.97 -23.47
N ALA A 10 16.15 -28.79 -23.13
CA ALA A 10 16.55 -28.23 -21.84
C ALA A 10 16.40 -26.70 -21.77
N LEU A 11 16.46 -25.98 -22.90
CA LEU A 11 16.30 -24.52 -22.92
C LEU A 11 14.84 -24.03 -22.79
N LEU A 12 13.84 -24.88 -23.08
CA LEU A 12 12.43 -24.49 -22.96
C LEU A 12 11.88 -24.52 -21.52
N GLY A 13 12.61 -25.10 -20.56
CA GLY A 13 12.14 -25.27 -19.18
C GLY A 13 12.35 -24.05 -18.26
N LEU A 14 13.20 -23.08 -18.64
CA LEU A 14 13.63 -21.99 -17.75
C LEU A 14 12.79 -20.71 -17.81
N GLY A 15 11.77 -20.63 -18.67
CA GLY A 15 11.01 -19.38 -18.87
C GLY A 15 10.00 -19.02 -17.78
N LEU A 16 9.52 -19.97 -16.98
CA LEU A 16 8.33 -19.77 -16.13
C LEU A 16 8.63 -19.27 -14.71
N ALA A 17 9.90 -19.30 -14.26
CA ALA A 17 10.27 -18.82 -12.92
C ALA A 17 10.48 -17.29 -12.85
N SER A 18 10.55 -16.59 -14.00
CA SER A 18 10.90 -15.17 -14.07
C SER A 18 9.71 -14.21 -13.87
N CYS A 19 8.48 -14.64 -14.16
CA CYS A 19 7.29 -13.81 -13.97
C CYS A 19 6.93 -13.58 -12.50
N ALA A 20 7.46 -14.42 -11.60
CA ALA A 20 7.30 -14.19 -10.17
C ALA A 20 8.21 -13.05 -9.73
N GLU A 21 9.53 -13.15 -9.80
CA GLU A 21 10.39 -12.14 -9.18
C GLU A 21 10.24 -10.71 -9.74
N THR A 22 9.86 -10.58 -11.01
CA THR A 22 9.54 -9.31 -11.67
C THR A 22 8.42 -8.53 -10.98
N THR A 23 7.35 -9.20 -10.52
CA THR A 23 6.21 -8.54 -9.86
C THR A 23 6.62 -7.64 -8.70
N LYS A 24 7.55 -8.11 -7.84
CA LYS A 24 7.99 -7.34 -6.66
C LYS A 24 8.90 -6.19 -7.04
N ILE A 25 9.72 -6.39 -8.07
CA ILE A 25 10.66 -5.37 -8.55
C ILE A 25 9.90 -4.24 -9.24
N ASP A 26 8.91 -4.58 -10.07
CA ASP A 26 8.03 -3.60 -10.71
C ASP A 26 7.25 -2.80 -9.66
N ALA A 27 6.66 -3.50 -8.67
CA ALA A 27 5.99 -2.85 -7.55
C ALA A 27 6.92 -1.91 -6.77
N ALA A 28 8.15 -2.34 -6.54
CA ALA A 28 9.12 -1.54 -5.82
C ALA A 28 9.55 -0.28 -6.58
N GLY A 29 9.54 -0.29 -7.92
CA GLY A 29 9.76 0.91 -8.74
C GLY A 29 8.71 1.99 -8.48
N ASP A 30 7.43 1.61 -8.55
CA ASP A 30 6.32 2.53 -8.29
C ASP A 30 6.26 2.94 -6.80
N ILE A 31 6.57 2.03 -5.87
CA ILE A 31 6.64 2.37 -4.44
C ILE A 31 7.81 3.34 -4.16
N HIS A 32 8.93 3.21 -4.87
CA HIS A 32 10.03 4.17 -4.76
C HIS A 32 9.57 5.57 -5.21
N ALA A 33 8.89 5.67 -6.36
CA ALA A 33 8.32 6.93 -6.84
C ALA A 33 7.28 7.52 -5.87
N PHE A 34 6.43 6.66 -5.29
CA PHE A 34 5.48 7.04 -4.23
C PHE A 34 6.18 7.62 -2.99
N LEU A 35 7.27 7.00 -2.53
CA LEU A 35 8.06 7.50 -1.40
C LEU A 35 8.73 8.85 -1.70
N ILE A 36 9.24 9.04 -2.93
CA ILE A 36 9.76 10.33 -3.40
C ILE A 36 8.66 11.39 -3.33
N ALA A 37 7.47 11.09 -3.85
CA ALA A 37 6.35 12.02 -3.84
C ALA A 37 5.92 12.41 -2.41
N ILE A 38 5.97 11.47 -1.45
CA ILE A 38 5.76 11.76 -0.03
C ILE A 38 6.83 12.72 0.51
N ARG A 39 8.11 12.43 0.24
CA ARG A 39 9.24 13.24 0.71
C ARG A 39 9.15 14.67 0.19
N ASP A 40 8.85 14.83 -1.09
CA ASP A 40 8.86 16.11 -1.78
C ASP A 40 7.53 16.87 -1.65
N GLY A 41 6.52 16.26 -1.00
CA GLY A 41 5.18 16.84 -0.88
C GLY A 41 4.43 16.95 -2.21
N ASP A 42 4.85 16.19 -3.23
CA ASP A 42 4.27 16.20 -4.56
C ASP A 42 2.91 15.49 -4.57
N LYS A 43 1.85 16.30 -4.54
CA LYS A 43 0.47 15.82 -4.56
C LYS A 43 0.15 15.08 -5.87
N GLN A 44 0.69 15.51 -7.00
CA GLN A 44 0.38 14.90 -8.29
C GLN A 44 1.06 13.54 -8.42
N GLY A 45 2.36 13.47 -8.13
CA GLY A 45 3.11 12.22 -8.11
C GLY A 45 2.54 11.23 -7.10
N PHE A 46 2.16 11.68 -5.90
CA PHE A 46 1.53 10.83 -4.90
C PHE A 46 0.22 10.22 -5.42
N ASN A 47 -0.64 11.05 -6.05
CA ASN A 47 -1.92 10.60 -6.59
C ASN A 47 -1.79 9.60 -7.73
N ALA A 48 -0.70 9.65 -8.51
CA ALA A 48 -0.46 8.67 -9.57
C ALA A 48 -0.33 7.23 -9.05
N HIS A 49 0.18 7.09 -7.82
CA HIS A 49 0.43 5.82 -7.14
C HIS A 49 -0.58 5.51 -6.03
N VAL A 50 -1.74 6.17 -6.02
CA VAL A 50 -2.81 5.92 -5.04
C VAL A 50 -4.13 5.71 -5.75
N ASP A 51 -4.76 4.57 -5.50
CA ASP A 51 -6.15 4.34 -5.89
C ASP A 51 -7.05 4.99 -4.84
N ARG A 52 -7.35 6.27 -5.05
CA ARG A 52 -8.18 7.06 -4.12
C ARG A 52 -9.55 6.43 -3.86
N PRO A 53 -10.31 6.00 -4.89
CA PRO A 53 -11.57 5.30 -4.68
C PRO A 53 -11.42 4.06 -3.79
N ALA A 54 -10.50 3.16 -4.12
CA ALA A 54 -10.32 1.92 -3.36
C ALA A 54 -9.87 2.19 -1.92
N LEU A 55 -8.91 3.11 -1.73
CA LEU A 55 -8.38 3.45 -0.43
C LEU A 55 -9.43 4.13 0.46
N LYS A 56 -10.26 5.02 -0.10
CA LYS A 56 -11.36 5.68 0.61
C LYS A 56 -12.38 4.67 1.10
N GLU A 57 -12.81 3.76 0.23
CA GLU A 57 -13.74 2.68 0.60
C GLU A 57 -13.15 1.79 1.70
N GLN A 58 -11.87 1.41 1.59
CA GLN A 58 -11.21 0.57 2.58
C GLN A 58 -11.12 1.28 3.95
N ILE A 59 -10.70 2.54 3.99
CA ILE A 59 -10.62 3.33 5.23
C ILE A 59 -12.01 3.43 5.85
N ARG A 60 -13.05 3.74 5.06
CA ARG A 60 -14.44 3.83 5.54
C ARG A 60 -14.90 2.51 6.15
N ALA A 61 -14.71 1.39 5.44
CA ALA A 61 -15.08 0.07 5.94
C ALA A 61 -14.39 -0.27 7.28
N ARG A 62 -13.11 0.11 7.44
CA ARG A 62 -12.35 -0.12 8.67
C ARG A 62 -12.84 0.75 9.83
N LEU A 63 -13.18 2.00 9.57
CA LEU A 63 -13.76 2.90 10.57
C LEU A 63 -15.13 2.38 11.04
N MET A 64 -15.97 1.93 10.10
CA MET A 64 -17.27 1.32 10.40
C MET A 64 -17.14 0.04 11.23
N ALA A 65 -16.22 -0.86 10.85
CA ALA A 65 -15.94 -2.08 11.62
C ALA A 65 -15.44 -1.77 13.04
N SER A 66 -14.63 -0.72 13.19
CA SER A 66 -14.14 -0.26 14.49
C SER A 66 -15.24 0.37 15.35
N ALA A 67 -16.16 1.11 14.72
CA ALA A 67 -17.31 1.71 15.39
C ALA A 67 -18.33 0.65 15.82
N ALA A 68 -18.64 -0.33 14.97
CA ALA A 68 -19.54 -1.44 15.31
C ALA A 68 -19.04 -2.22 16.53
N LYS A 69 -17.74 -2.52 16.61
CA LYS A 69 -17.13 -3.17 17.78
C LYS A 69 -17.22 -2.35 19.08
N ARG A 70 -17.29 -1.02 19.00
CA ARG A 70 -17.51 -0.14 20.17
C ARG A 70 -18.98 0.03 20.48
N GLY A 71 -19.82 0.14 19.45
CA GLY A 71 -21.27 0.28 19.58
C GLY A 71 -21.93 -0.93 20.23
N ASP A 72 -21.36 -2.13 20.10
CA ASP A 72 -21.80 -3.30 20.88
C ASP A 72 -21.70 -3.08 22.42
N ARG A 73 -20.91 -2.10 22.87
CA ARG A 73 -20.82 -1.70 24.29
C ARG A 73 -21.79 -0.56 24.68
N ASP A 74 -22.22 0.27 23.72
CA ASP A 74 -23.01 1.51 23.96
C ASP A 74 -24.36 1.56 23.17
N GLY A 75 -24.72 0.46 22.51
CA GLY A 75 -26.00 0.09 21.88
C GLY A 75 -26.63 1.07 20.88
N GLU A 76 -27.20 2.15 21.39
CA GLU A 76 -28.19 2.98 20.68
C GLU A 76 -27.58 4.30 20.18
N ILE A 77 -26.61 4.84 20.92
CA ILE A 77 -25.96 6.14 20.62
C ILE A 77 -24.93 5.99 19.48
N ALA A 78 -24.28 4.83 19.40
CA ALA A 78 -23.28 4.54 18.37
C ALA A 78 -23.88 4.38 16.96
N ALA A 79 -25.08 3.79 16.86
CA ALA A 79 -25.76 3.59 15.57
C ALA A 79 -26.21 4.92 14.94
N LEU A 80 -26.73 5.85 15.75
CA LEU A 80 -27.11 7.20 15.31
C LEU A 80 -25.88 8.04 14.91
N GLY A 81 -24.77 7.90 15.66
CA GLY A 81 -23.51 8.56 15.31
C GLY A 81 -22.93 8.13 13.96
N VAL A 82 -23.09 6.85 13.58
CA VAL A 82 -22.62 6.32 12.29
C VAL A 82 -23.40 6.90 11.10
N VAL A 83 -24.73 7.04 11.21
CA VAL A 83 -25.56 7.57 10.12
C VAL A 83 -25.28 9.06 9.89
N LEU A 84 -25.12 9.84 10.96
CA LEU A 84 -24.83 11.27 10.90
C LEU A 84 -23.38 11.58 10.50
N ALA A 85 -22.43 10.66 10.75
CA ALA A 85 -21.02 10.85 10.41
C ALA A 85 -20.67 10.57 8.95
N ARG A 86 -21.51 9.85 8.19
CA ARG A 86 -21.23 9.48 6.78
C ARG A 86 -20.80 10.66 5.88
N PRO A 87 -21.53 11.79 5.81
CA PRO A 87 -21.11 12.93 4.98
C PRO A 87 -19.87 13.65 5.51
N LEU A 88 -19.62 13.65 6.83
CA LEU A 88 -18.36 14.18 7.39
C LEU A 88 -17.14 13.31 7.01
N LEU A 89 -17.32 11.98 6.97
CA LEU A 89 -16.24 11.04 6.67
C LEU A 89 -15.71 11.19 5.24
N ASP A 90 -16.56 11.57 4.28
CA ASP A 90 -16.13 11.76 2.89
C ASP A 90 -15.14 12.90 2.73
N SER A 91 -15.33 14.00 3.48
CA SER A 91 -14.43 15.16 3.46
C SER A 91 -13.14 14.89 4.23
N VAL A 92 -13.23 14.12 5.33
CA VAL A 92 -12.06 13.74 6.14
C VAL A 92 -11.16 12.75 5.42
N SER A 93 -11.72 11.76 4.69
CA SER A 93 -10.92 10.80 3.94
C SER A 93 -10.06 11.46 2.86
N ASP A 94 -10.57 12.45 2.14
CA ASP A 94 -9.78 13.14 1.11
C ASP A 94 -8.65 13.99 1.73
N ALA A 95 -8.88 14.57 2.90
CA ALA A 95 -7.85 15.25 3.68
C ALA A 95 -6.81 14.28 4.27
N LEU A 96 -7.19 13.04 4.59
CA LEU A 96 -6.30 12.00 5.11
C LEU A 96 -5.45 11.34 4.02
N ILE A 97 -5.92 11.31 2.77
CA ILE A 97 -5.17 10.79 1.63
C ILE A 97 -4.33 11.93 1.04
N GLN A 98 -3.29 12.31 1.78
CA GLN A 98 -2.32 13.34 1.37
C GLN A 98 -0.88 12.89 1.64
N PRO A 99 0.11 13.38 0.86
CA PRO A 99 1.52 13.06 1.06
C PRO A 99 1.97 13.28 2.51
N ASP A 100 1.56 14.40 3.11
CA ASP A 100 1.95 14.78 4.47
C ASP A 100 1.48 13.80 5.55
N VAL A 101 0.28 13.23 5.38
CA VAL A 101 -0.30 12.24 6.31
C VAL A 101 0.45 10.92 6.21
N PHE A 102 0.88 10.56 5.00
CA PHE A 102 1.67 9.35 4.75
C PHE A 102 3.15 9.51 5.12
N ARG A 103 3.62 10.73 5.40
CA ARG A 103 4.98 10.96 5.89
C ARG A 103 5.27 10.25 7.20
N ALA A 104 4.33 10.29 8.15
CA ALA A 104 4.45 9.56 9.41
C ALA A 104 4.48 8.03 9.20
N VAL A 105 3.82 7.52 8.15
CA VAL A 105 3.88 6.11 7.77
C VAL A 105 5.23 5.78 7.14
N ALA A 106 5.75 6.64 6.26
CA ALA A 106 7.08 6.49 5.67
C ALA A 106 8.17 6.48 6.76
N GLU A 107 8.11 7.40 7.73
CA GLU A 107 9.01 7.46 8.89
C GLU A 107 8.93 6.19 9.74
N TYR A 108 7.74 5.59 9.87
CA TYR A 108 7.57 4.32 10.58
C TYR A 108 8.32 3.15 9.91
N PHE A 109 8.50 3.21 8.59
CA PHE A 109 9.35 2.31 7.81
C PHE A 109 10.83 2.73 7.79
N GLY A 110 11.19 3.83 8.46
CA GLY A 110 12.56 4.37 8.50
C GLY A 110 12.88 5.33 7.36
N TYR A 111 11.88 5.79 6.61
CA TYR A 111 12.06 6.76 5.53
C TYR A 111 11.69 8.17 6.02
N SER A 112 12.71 8.96 6.37
CA SER A 112 12.57 10.38 6.70
C SER A 112 13.10 11.27 5.58
N ALA A 113 12.87 12.58 5.68
CA ALA A 113 13.43 13.56 4.75
C ALA A 113 14.98 13.52 4.70
N ASP A 114 15.62 13.21 5.82
CA ASP A 114 17.08 13.16 5.96
C ASP A 114 17.69 11.79 5.60
N THR A 115 16.86 10.78 5.35
CA THR A 115 17.32 9.44 5.01
C THR A 115 17.16 9.19 3.51
N PRO A 116 18.21 8.73 2.80
CA PRO A 116 18.08 8.36 1.40
C PRO A 116 17.00 7.30 1.20
N ILE A 117 16.09 7.52 0.25
CA ILE A 117 15.10 6.52 -0.12
C ILE A 117 15.85 5.34 -0.77
N PRO A 118 15.68 4.10 -0.28
CA PRO A 118 16.39 2.96 -0.82
C PRO A 118 15.99 2.72 -2.28
N ASN A 119 16.91 2.17 -3.07
CA ASN A 119 16.57 1.76 -4.43
C ASN A 119 15.48 0.65 -4.45
N SER A 120 14.88 0.45 -5.62
CA SER A 120 13.79 -0.50 -5.81
C SER A 120 14.14 -1.94 -5.44
N PHE A 121 15.41 -2.36 -5.56
CA PHE A 121 15.83 -3.71 -5.15
C PHE A 121 15.71 -3.91 -3.64
N VAL A 122 16.18 -2.94 -2.85
CA VAL A 122 16.06 -2.98 -1.39
C VAL A 122 14.59 -2.93 -0.98
N ILE A 123 13.77 -2.07 -1.60
CA ILE A 123 12.32 -2.01 -1.35
C ILE A 123 11.67 -3.37 -1.66
N ALA A 124 11.94 -3.96 -2.83
CA ALA A 124 11.37 -5.24 -3.26
C ALA A 124 11.67 -6.38 -2.27
N SER A 125 12.87 -6.38 -1.67
CA SER A 125 13.26 -7.38 -0.66
C SER A 125 12.38 -7.33 0.61
N GLY A 126 11.85 -6.14 0.94
CA GLY A 126 10.94 -5.92 2.06
C GLY A 126 9.47 -6.19 1.75
N LEU A 127 9.11 -6.38 0.46
CA LEU A 127 7.74 -6.63 0.05
C LEU A 127 7.36 -8.10 0.21
N ARG A 128 6.17 -8.33 0.75
CA ARG A 128 5.52 -9.64 0.76
C ARG A 128 4.55 -9.70 -0.41
N ARG A 129 4.65 -10.78 -1.21
CA ARG A 129 3.64 -11.08 -2.23
C ARG A 129 2.40 -11.62 -1.55
N ILE A 130 1.23 -11.13 -1.95
CA ILE A 130 -0.06 -11.75 -1.62
C ILE A 130 -0.48 -12.62 -2.80
N ASP A 131 -0.51 -12.05 -3.99
CA ASP A 131 -0.80 -12.73 -5.26
C ASP A 131 -0.02 -12.05 -6.41
N ASP A 132 -0.34 -12.39 -7.67
CA ASP A 132 0.39 -11.89 -8.85
C ASP A 132 0.14 -10.41 -9.15
N ALA A 133 -0.94 -9.83 -8.63
CA ALA A 133 -1.27 -8.42 -8.80
C ALA A 133 -1.20 -7.64 -7.49
N THR A 134 -0.92 -8.29 -6.36
CA THR A 134 -1.01 -7.66 -5.03
C THR A 134 0.24 -7.93 -4.19
N VAL A 135 0.81 -6.86 -3.65
CA VAL A 135 1.91 -6.91 -2.68
C VAL A 135 1.56 -6.12 -1.43
N CYS A 136 2.21 -6.46 -0.32
CA CYS A 136 2.11 -5.67 0.89
C CYS A 136 3.48 -5.34 1.49
N ALA A 137 3.56 -4.14 2.07
CA ALA A 137 4.68 -3.70 2.87
C ALA A 137 4.37 -3.94 4.36
N ALA A 138 5.29 -4.60 5.05
CA ALA A 138 5.24 -4.88 6.47
C ALA A 138 6.57 -4.41 7.10
N LYS A 139 6.56 -4.00 8.38
CA LYS A 139 7.78 -3.49 9.03
C LYS A 139 8.89 -4.55 9.13
N LYS A 140 8.47 -5.80 9.32
CA LYS A 140 9.31 -6.99 9.44
C LYS A 140 8.62 -8.14 8.69
N LYS A 141 9.40 -9.15 8.31
CA LYS A 141 8.96 -10.32 7.52
C LYS A 141 7.64 -10.95 8.01
N ASP A 142 7.46 -11.09 9.32
CA ASP A 142 6.30 -11.76 9.93
C ASP A 142 5.33 -10.78 10.62
N SER A 143 5.52 -9.47 10.42
CA SER A 143 4.58 -8.47 10.93
C SER A 143 3.33 -8.35 10.03
N PRO A 144 2.22 -7.81 10.56
CA PRO A 144 1.03 -7.49 9.77
C PRO A 144 1.38 -6.60 8.57
N CYS A 145 0.63 -6.76 7.48
CA CYS A 145 0.70 -5.81 6.38
C CYS A 145 0.27 -4.42 6.89
N ILE A 146 0.89 -3.37 6.38
CA ILE A 146 0.57 -1.98 6.75
C ILE A 146 0.13 -1.21 5.53
N LEU A 147 0.80 -1.42 4.39
CA LEU A 147 0.41 -0.85 3.11
C LEU A 147 0.19 -2.00 2.12
N VAL A 148 -0.90 -1.91 1.36
CA VAL A 148 -1.27 -2.88 0.33
C VAL A 148 -1.29 -2.16 -1.01
N PHE A 149 -0.51 -2.68 -1.95
CA PHE A 149 -0.42 -2.16 -3.30
C PHE A 149 -0.95 -3.21 -4.28
N ARG A 150 -1.70 -2.73 -5.28
CA ARG A 150 -2.21 -3.56 -6.36
C ARG A 150 -1.77 -3.01 -7.71
N ASN A 151 -1.44 -3.90 -8.64
CA ASN A 151 -1.16 -3.55 -10.01
C ASN A 151 -2.48 -3.19 -10.71
N GLU A 152 -2.62 -1.93 -11.07
CA GLU A 152 -3.72 -1.37 -11.83
C GLU A 152 -3.20 -1.02 -13.23
N GLN A 153 -3.44 -1.90 -14.20
CA GLN A 153 -3.08 -1.69 -15.61
C GLN A 153 -1.58 -1.37 -15.83
N GLY A 154 -0.71 -2.00 -15.05
CA GLY A 154 0.75 -1.80 -15.14
C GLY A 154 1.31 -0.75 -14.18
N THR A 155 0.47 -0.04 -13.42
CA THR A 155 0.92 0.87 -12.36
C THR A 155 0.53 0.31 -11.00
N TRP A 156 1.49 0.16 -10.10
CA TRP A 156 1.22 -0.24 -8.73
C TRP A 156 0.70 0.93 -7.92
N ARG A 157 -0.50 0.77 -7.39
CA ARG A 157 -1.21 1.79 -6.62
C ARG A 157 -1.52 1.31 -5.22
N LEU A 158 -1.39 2.21 -4.26
CA LEU A 158 -1.84 1.98 -2.90
C LEU A 158 -3.37 1.84 -2.89
N VAL A 159 -3.84 0.67 -2.47
CA VAL A 159 -5.27 0.34 -2.37
C VAL A 159 -5.73 0.14 -0.93
N GLY A 160 -4.80 -0.02 0.01
CA GLY A 160 -5.13 -0.28 1.41
C GLY A 160 -4.07 0.18 2.41
N PHE A 161 -4.55 0.63 3.56
CA PHE A 161 -3.78 0.94 4.75
C PHE A 161 -4.30 0.10 5.93
N GLU A 162 -3.45 -0.81 6.39
CA GLU A 162 -3.73 -1.74 7.49
C GLU A 162 -3.06 -1.38 8.81
N GLY A 163 -2.28 -0.30 8.84
CA GLY A 163 -1.63 0.21 10.05
C GLY A 163 -2.62 0.71 11.12
N ASP A 164 -2.07 1.09 12.27
CA ASP A 164 -2.87 1.79 13.28
C ASP A 164 -3.29 3.15 12.70
N THR A 165 -4.58 3.47 12.81
CA THR A 165 -5.13 4.78 12.44
C THR A 165 -4.40 5.96 13.10
N LYS A 166 -3.75 5.75 14.26
CA LYS A 166 -2.90 6.75 14.93
C LYS A 166 -1.64 7.12 14.14
N MET A 167 -1.25 6.32 13.16
CA MET A 167 -0.12 6.59 12.27
C MET A 167 -0.49 7.59 11.17
N LEU A 168 -1.78 7.73 10.84
CA LEU A 168 -2.27 8.77 9.93
C LEU A 168 -2.37 10.07 10.73
N LYS A 169 -1.27 10.83 10.75
CA LYS A 169 -1.24 12.13 11.43
C LYS A 169 -1.65 13.22 10.46
N GLY A 170 -2.64 14.03 10.84
CA GLY A 170 -2.97 15.24 10.10
C GLY A 170 -1.77 16.20 10.03
N PRO A 171 -1.81 17.20 9.13
CA PRO A 171 -0.78 18.23 9.07
C PRO A 171 -0.61 18.86 10.45
N LYS A 172 0.64 19.03 10.89
CA LYS A 172 0.93 19.86 12.07
C LYS A 172 0.58 21.29 11.67
N ILE A 173 -0.48 21.82 12.27
CA ILE A 173 -0.90 23.23 12.16
C ILE A 173 0.05 24.07 13.02
#